data_AF-A0A5J4PHD8-F1
#
_entry.id   AF-A0A5J4PHD8-F1
#
_cell.length_a   1.000
_cell.length_b   1.000
_cell.length_c   1.000
_cell.angle_alpha   90.00
_cell.angle_beta   90.00
_cell.angle_gamma   90.00
#
_symmetry.space_group_name_H-M   'P 1'
#
loop_
_entity.id
_entity.type
_entity.pdbx_description
1 polymer ?
#
loop_
_entity_poly.entity_id
_entity_poly.type
_entity_poly.pdbx_seq_one_letter_code
_entity_poly.pdbx_strand_id
1 'polypeptide(L)'
;PIEAAEQANAVLFEGLHFSKHDTLVTVLWNEFAGVVPQSEAGAFALSLLPSCEPVFAKYPLGDDFAYDPLFDLLYTELTGIVSLYMEEHELQ
;
A
#
# COMPACT_ATOMS: atom_id res chain seq x y z
N PRO A 1 15.04 12.12 -28.27
CA PRO A 1 14.01 11.14 -27.84
C PRO A 1 13.98 11.05 -26.32
N ILE A 2 13.12 11.87 -25.71
CA ILE A 2 12.90 11.91 -24.26
C ILE A 2 11.52 11.29 -24.04
N GLU A 3 11.39 10.01 -24.40
CA GLU A 3 10.13 9.27 -24.33
C GLU A 3 10.34 8.15 -23.33
N ALA A 4 9.81 8.32 -22.11
CA ALA A 4 9.41 7.29 -21.14
C ALA A 4 9.50 7.78 -19.67
N ALA A 5 9.00 8.97 -19.34
CA ALA A 5 8.91 9.43 -17.95
C ALA A 5 7.60 10.17 -17.62
N GLU A 6 6.52 9.93 -18.38
CA GLU A 6 5.23 10.61 -18.19
C GLU A 6 4.12 9.71 -17.62
N GLN A 7 4.44 8.57 -17.01
CA GLN A 7 3.40 7.61 -16.59
C GLN A 7 3.15 7.51 -15.08
N ALA A 8 3.41 8.58 -14.30
CA ALA A 8 3.19 8.55 -12.85
C ALA A 8 2.29 9.65 -12.28
N ASN A 9 1.86 10.66 -13.06
CA ASN A 9 1.37 11.91 -12.45
C ASN A 9 -0.15 12.17 -12.52
N ALA A 10 -0.95 11.27 -13.11
CA ALA A 10 -2.40 11.53 -13.29
C ALA A 10 -3.31 10.89 -12.23
N VAL A 11 -2.80 10.02 -11.35
CA VAL A 11 -3.57 9.35 -10.29
C VAL A 11 -3.44 10.07 -8.93
N LEU A 12 -2.92 11.30 -8.93
CA LEU A 12 -2.52 11.95 -7.68
C LEU A 12 -3.66 12.61 -6.89
N PHE A 13 -4.86 12.84 -7.45
CA PHE A 13 -5.88 13.62 -6.74
C PHE A 13 -7.37 13.25 -6.94
N GLU A 14 -7.72 12.13 -7.59
CA GLU A 14 -9.15 11.79 -7.82
C GLU A 14 -9.65 10.61 -6.96
N GLY A 15 -9.38 10.64 -5.65
CA GLY A 15 -9.79 9.60 -4.68
C GLY A 15 -9.48 9.95 -3.20
N LEU A 16 -9.59 11.24 -2.85
CA LEU A 16 -8.99 11.92 -1.69
C LEU A 16 -9.42 11.45 -0.27
N HIS A 17 -10.28 10.45 -0.13
CA HIS A 17 -10.65 9.93 1.19
C HIS A 17 -9.94 8.63 1.56
N PHE A 18 -9.59 7.77 0.60
CA PHE A 18 -8.88 6.52 0.85
C PHE A 18 -7.63 6.40 -0.03
N SER A 19 -6.46 6.67 0.56
CA SER A 19 -5.19 6.47 -0.13
C SER A 19 -4.65 5.06 0.13
N LYS A 20 -4.58 4.25 -0.93
CA LYS A 20 -3.96 2.91 -0.90
C LYS A 20 -2.51 2.98 -0.42
N HIS A 21 -1.77 3.99 -0.89
CA HIS A 21 -0.38 4.22 -0.52
C HIS A 21 -0.26 4.58 0.96
N ASP A 22 -1.07 5.53 1.44
CA ASP A 22 -1.04 5.96 2.84
C ASP A 22 -1.43 4.82 3.80
N THR A 23 -2.39 3.99 3.38
CA THR A 23 -2.77 2.76 4.11
C THR A 23 -1.59 1.81 4.24
N LEU A 24 -0.86 1.55 3.15
CA LEU A 24 0.33 0.70 3.17
C LEU A 24 1.45 1.28 4.04
N VAL A 25 1.69 2.60 3.96
CA VAL A 25 2.67 3.28 4.82
C VAL A 25 2.27 3.12 6.29
N THR A 26 0.99 3.27 6.61
CA THR A 26 0.47 3.08 7.96
C THR A 26 0.66 1.63 8.45
N VAL A 27 0.36 0.63 7.61
CA VAL A 27 0.62 -0.79 7.92
C VAL A 27 2.11 -1.00 8.20
N LEU A 28 2.99 -0.48 7.35
CA LEU A 28 4.43 -0.59 7.53
C LEU A 28 4.91 0.08 8.82
N TRP A 29 4.33 1.22 9.20
CA TRP A 29 4.70 1.91 10.43
C TRP A 29 4.16 1.25 11.70
N ASN A 30 3.00 0.61 11.65
CA ASN A 30 2.42 -0.03 12.83
C ASN A 30 2.95 -1.46 13.01
N GLU A 31 2.98 -2.24 11.94
CA GLU A 31 3.35 -3.66 12.00
C GLU A 31 4.84 -3.90 11.75
N PHE A 32 5.48 -3.07 10.90
CA PHE A 32 6.84 -3.32 10.39
C PHE A 32 7.85 -2.22 10.72
N ALA A 33 7.57 -1.32 11.67
CA ALA A 33 8.52 -0.24 12.00
C ALA A 33 9.89 -0.73 12.52
N GLY A 34 9.97 -1.98 13.00
CA GLY A 34 11.22 -2.64 13.37
C GLY A 34 11.99 -3.26 12.20
N VAL A 35 11.34 -3.46 11.05
CA VAL A 35 11.91 -4.11 9.85
C VAL A 35 12.16 -3.07 8.76
N VAL A 36 11.17 -2.24 8.46
CA VAL A 36 11.24 -1.19 7.45
C VAL A 36 11.31 0.17 8.15
N PRO A 37 12.40 0.94 7.96
CA PRO A 37 12.50 2.26 8.55
C PRO A 37 11.47 3.22 7.93
N GLN A 38 10.95 4.14 8.73
CA GLN A 38 9.89 5.07 8.30
C GLN A 38 10.28 5.93 7.08
N SER A 39 11.57 6.25 6.94
CA SER A 39 12.09 6.95 5.75
C SER A 39 11.97 6.13 4.46
N GLU A 40 12.03 4.81 4.55
CA GLU A 40 11.91 3.90 3.39
C GLU A 40 10.49 3.39 3.19
N ALA A 41 9.65 3.40 4.24
CA ALA A 41 8.26 2.94 4.18
C ALA A 41 7.46 3.57 3.03
N GLY A 42 7.66 4.85 2.74
CA GLY A 42 7.01 5.53 1.62
C GLY A 42 7.39 4.93 0.25
N ALA A 43 8.67 4.62 0.04
CA ALA A 43 9.17 4.00 -1.19
C ALA A 43 8.81 2.50 -1.27
N PHE A 44 8.83 1.81 -0.12
CA PHE A 44 8.47 0.40 -0.03
C PHE A 44 6.97 0.20 -0.30
N ALA A 45 6.11 1.07 0.23
CA ALA A 45 4.68 1.09 -0.09
C ALA A 45 4.41 1.20 -1.59
N LEU A 46 5.18 2.01 -2.33
CA LEU A 46 5.07 2.10 -3.78
C LEU A 46 5.42 0.78 -4.49
N SER A 47 6.40 0.03 -3.96
CA SER A 47 6.79 -1.28 -4.50
C SER A 47 5.76 -2.36 -4.18
N LEU A 48 5.06 -2.23 -3.04
CA LEU A 48 3.99 -3.14 -2.60
C LEU A 48 2.65 -2.89 -3.30
N LEU A 49 2.38 -1.66 -3.75
CA LEU A 49 1.15 -1.30 -4.47
C LEU A 49 0.74 -2.34 -5.54
N PRO A 50 1.61 -2.76 -6.49
CA PRO A 50 1.24 -3.75 -7.50
C PRO A 50 0.90 -5.13 -6.90
N SER A 51 1.60 -5.56 -5.83
CA SER A 51 1.31 -6.83 -5.13
C SER A 51 -0.01 -6.77 -4.36
N CYS A 52 -0.35 -5.59 -3.82
CA CYS A 52 -1.58 -5.36 -3.07
C CYS A 52 -2.77 -4.96 -3.95
N GLU A 53 -2.54 -4.54 -5.20
CA GLU A 53 -3.57 -4.16 -6.18
C GLU A 53 -4.68 -5.21 -6.36
N PRO A 54 -4.40 -6.53 -6.51
CA PRO A 54 -5.46 -7.53 -6.57
C PRO A 54 -6.28 -7.64 -5.28
N VAL A 55 -5.71 -7.29 -4.12
CA VAL A 55 -6.45 -7.26 -2.85
C VAL A 55 -7.31 -6.00 -2.78
N PHE A 56 -6.75 -4.84 -3.08
CA PHE A 56 -7.51 -3.59 -3.18
C PHE A 56 -8.70 -3.69 -4.13
N ALA A 57 -8.56 -4.43 -5.24
CA ALA A 57 -9.64 -4.67 -6.19
C ALA A 57 -10.81 -5.52 -5.64
N LYS A 58 -10.61 -6.26 -4.55
CA LYS A 58 -11.68 -7.05 -3.88
C LYS A 58 -12.59 -6.18 -3.02
N TYR A 59 -12.15 -4.98 -2.65
CA TYR A 59 -12.84 -4.12 -1.70
C TYR A 59 -13.42 -2.87 -2.37
N PRO A 60 -14.59 -2.39 -1.91
CA PRO A 60 -15.14 -1.12 -2.35
C PRO A 60 -14.41 0.02 -1.63
N LEU A 61 -13.24 0.42 -2.14
CA LEU A 61 -12.44 1.53 -1.62
C LEU A 61 -13.12 2.88 -1.92
N GLY A 62 -14.22 3.15 -1.22
CA GLY A 62 -14.92 4.43 -1.23
C GLY A 62 -14.52 5.31 -0.04
N ASP A 63 -15.11 6.50 0.02
CA ASP A 63 -14.77 7.51 1.03
C ASP A 63 -14.96 7.06 2.49
N ASP A 64 -16.01 6.28 2.76
CA ASP A 64 -16.30 5.76 4.11
C ASP A 64 -15.62 4.42 4.40
N PHE A 65 -14.82 3.88 3.46
CA PHE A 65 -14.25 2.54 3.61
C PHE A 65 -13.36 2.41 4.86
N ALA A 66 -12.66 3.47 5.25
CA ALA A 66 -11.84 3.47 6.47
C ALA A 66 -12.64 3.26 7.77
N TYR A 67 -13.96 3.48 7.74
CA TYR A 67 -14.86 3.25 8.88
C TYR A 67 -15.62 1.93 8.77
N ASP A 68 -15.47 1.22 7.66
CA ASP A 68 -16.13 -0.06 7.43
C ASP A 68 -15.36 -1.19 8.13
N PRO A 69 -16.02 -2.20 8.74
CA PRO A 69 -15.34 -3.37 9.27
C PRO A 69 -14.52 -4.15 8.23
N LEU A 70 -14.80 -3.98 6.94
CA LEU A 70 -13.97 -4.52 5.86
C LEU A 70 -12.57 -3.91 5.82
N PHE A 71 -12.35 -2.71 6.38
CA PHE A 71 -11.02 -2.12 6.49
C PHE A 71 -10.09 -2.98 7.35
N ASP A 72 -10.57 -3.55 8.45
CA ASP A 72 -9.77 -4.42 9.32
C ASP A 72 -9.33 -5.70 8.58
N LEU A 73 -10.21 -6.23 7.73
CA LEU A 73 -9.90 -7.37 6.87
C LEU A 73 -8.89 -6.99 5.78
N LEU A 74 -9.07 -5.84 5.14
CA LEU A 74 -8.10 -5.30 4.18
C LEU A 74 -6.73 -5.14 4.86
N TYR A 75 -6.69 -4.51 6.03
CA TYR A 75 -5.46 -4.27 6.79
C TYR A 75 -4.74 -5.58 7.09
N THR A 76 -5.47 -6.60 7.56
CA THR A 76 -4.92 -7.94 7.82
C THR A 76 -4.36 -8.59 6.55
N GLU A 77 -5.09 -8.53 5.43
CA GLU A 77 -4.63 -9.05 4.15
C GLU A 77 -3.37 -8.32 3.65
N LEU A 78 -3.34 -6.99 3.78
CA LEU A 78 -2.18 -6.17 3.41
C LEU A 78 -0.96 -6.56 4.24
N THR A 79 -1.09 -6.65 5.56
CA THR A 79 0.00 -7.09 6.45
C THR A 79 0.51 -8.48 6.05
N GLY A 80 -0.38 -9.40 5.71
CA GLY A 80 -0.02 -10.73 5.21
C GLY A 80 0.80 -10.68 3.92
N ILE A 81 0.34 -9.91 2.92
CA ILE A 81 1.06 -9.73 1.65
C ILE A 81 2.43 -9.09 1.89
N VAL A 82 2.49 -8.07 2.73
CA VAL A 82 3.73 -7.37 3.05
C VAL A 82 4.74 -8.34 3.69
N SER A 83 4.29 -9.17 4.63
CA SER A 83 5.12 -10.18 5.27
C SER A 83 5.64 -11.21 4.26
N LEU A 84 4.78 -11.70 3.37
CA LEU A 84 5.18 -12.62 2.29
C LEU A 84 6.17 -11.95 1.34
N TYR A 85 5.92 -10.71 0.94
CA TYR A 85 6.80 -9.96 0.05
C TYR A 85 8.19 -9.74 0.68
N MET A 86 8.26 -9.49 1.98
CA MET A 86 9.54 -9.39 2.71
C MET A 86 10.28 -10.73 2.75
N GLU A 87 9.57 -11.83 2.97
CA GLU A 87 10.14 -13.19 2.96
C GLU A 87 10.67 -13.57 1.58
N GLU A 88 9.92 -13.27 0.50
CA GLU A 88 10.34 -13.48 -0.88
C GLU A 88 11.58 -12.65 -1.27
N HIS A 89 11.72 -11.46 -0.69
CA HIS A 89 12.86 -10.56 -0.92
C HIS A 89 14.01 -10.75 0.08
N GLU A 90 13.96 -11.75 0.96
CA GLU A 90 14.98 -12.04 2.00
C GLU A 90 15.28 -10.84 2.93
N LEU A 91 14.32 -9.92 3.09
CA LEU A 91 14.43 -8.78 4.00
C LEU A 91 14.09 -9.24 5.42
N GLN A 92 15.03 -9.96 6.08
CA GLN A 92 14.87 -10.46 7.46
C GLN A 92 16.08 -10.14 8.35
#